data_AF-A0A1Y1S8U8-F1
#
_entry.id   AF-A0A1Y1S8U8-F1
#
_cell.length_a   1.000
_cell.length_b   1.000
_cell.length_c   1.000
_cell.angle_alpha   90.00
_cell.angle_beta   90.00
_cell.angle_gamma   90.00
#
_symmetry.space_group_name_H-M   'P 1'
#
loop_
_entity.id
_entity.type
_entity.pdbx_description
1 polymer ?
#
loop_
_entity_poly.entity_id
_entity_poly.type
_entity_poly.pdbx_seq_one_letter_code
_entity_poly.pdbx_strand_id
1 'polypeptide(L)'
;MKYKKKEKEELLEADSSIEEKNILKYTLVDNLHRPPYQVILDTNFINDCIRKKIEPVDVLMEALNANVDIYITECVFGELEKLGRVFRIALNMIKRINHTRLICDHKGTYADNCLLNRVRMNKVFFVATSDVNLKQRITKKCGTPVLIFRGRKLVAENFHSLV
;
A
#
# COMPACT_ATOMS: atom_id res chain seq x y z
N MET A 1 -25.91 17.71 -43.30
CA MET A 1 -26.50 17.33 -41.99
C MET A 1 -26.18 15.89 -41.52
N LYS A 2 -25.73 14.95 -42.37
CA LYS A 2 -25.39 13.57 -41.96
C LYS A 2 -24.08 13.42 -41.17
N TYR A 3 -23.09 14.29 -41.40
CA TYR A 3 -21.77 14.22 -40.75
C TYR A 3 -21.80 14.49 -39.23
N LYS A 4 -22.54 15.51 -38.78
CA LYS A 4 -22.68 15.85 -37.34
C LYS A 4 -23.38 14.79 -36.49
N LYS A 5 -24.13 13.88 -37.11
CA LYS A 5 -24.86 12.82 -36.39
C LYS A 5 -23.94 11.64 -36.06
N LYS A 6 -23.03 11.33 -36.99
CA LYS A 6 -22.04 10.25 -36.88
C LYS A 6 -20.97 10.53 -35.83
N GLU A 7 -20.44 11.76 -35.79
CA GLU A 7 -19.51 12.20 -34.72
C GLU A 7 -20.14 12.11 -33.32
N LYS A 8 -21.44 12.43 -33.19
CA LYS A 8 -22.14 12.40 -31.91
C LYS A 8 -22.38 10.97 -31.42
N GLU A 9 -22.67 10.04 -32.34
CA GLU A 9 -22.78 8.61 -32.05
C GLU A 9 -21.43 8.01 -31.63
N GLU A 10 -20.33 8.37 -32.31
CA GLU A 10 -18.96 7.94 -31.94
C GLU A 10 -18.51 8.48 -30.56
N LEU A 11 -18.89 9.72 -30.21
CA LEU A 11 -18.64 10.31 -28.89
C LEU A 11 -19.44 9.61 -27.78
N LEU A 12 -20.69 9.22 -28.04
CA LEU A 12 -21.55 8.49 -27.09
C LEU A 12 -21.08 7.04 -26.89
N GLU A 13 -20.61 6.37 -27.94
CA GLU A 13 -19.98 5.05 -27.86
C GLU A 13 -18.64 5.10 -27.12
N ALA A 14 -17.86 6.16 -27.31
CA ALA A 14 -16.63 6.38 -26.55
C ALA A 14 -16.91 6.56 -25.06
N ASP A 15 -17.88 7.42 -24.68
CA ASP A 15 -18.24 7.67 -23.27
C ASP A 15 -18.77 6.42 -22.58
N SER A 16 -19.69 5.69 -23.22
CA SER A 16 -20.23 4.43 -22.69
C SER A 16 -19.14 3.36 -22.54
N SER A 17 -18.21 3.25 -23.50
CA SER A 17 -17.07 2.33 -23.37
C SER A 17 -16.07 2.73 -22.29
N ILE A 18 -15.94 4.02 -21.99
CA ILE A 18 -15.11 4.56 -20.89
C ILE A 18 -15.78 4.28 -19.55
N GLU A 19 -17.09 4.46 -19.45
CA GLU A 19 -17.89 4.14 -18.27
C GLU A 19 -17.87 2.64 -17.96
N GLU A 20 -18.07 1.77 -18.96
CA GLU A 20 -17.96 0.31 -18.78
C GLU A 20 -16.55 -0.12 -18.35
N LYS A 21 -15.49 0.45 -18.94
CA LYS A 21 -14.10 0.22 -18.52
C LYS A 21 -13.84 0.70 -17.09
N ASN A 22 -14.43 1.83 -16.70
CA ASN A 22 -14.34 2.36 -15.34
C ASN A 22 -15.09 1.44 -14.36
N ILE A 23 -16.32 1.02 -14.67
CA ILE A 23 -17.11 0.11 -13.84
C ILE A 23 -16.42 -1.24 -13.68
N LEU A 24 -15.89 -1.83 -14.76
CA LEU A 24 -15.11 -3.06 -14.71
C LEU A 24 -13.82 -2.89 -13.88
N LYS A 25 -13.19 -1.72 -13.96
CA LYS A 25 -12.00 -1.39 -13.15
C LYS A 25 -12.35 -1.27 -11.66
N TYR A 26 -13.46 -0.64 -11.29
CA TYR A 26 -13.89 -0.55 -9.89
C TYR A 26 -14.29 -1.92 -9.34
N THR A 27 -15.17 -2.64 -10.03
CA THR A 27 -15.64 -3.97 -9.61
C THR A 27 -14.52 -5.00 -9.48
N LEU A 28 -13.50 -5.00 -10.35
CA LEU A 28 -12.34 -5.90 -10.21
C LEU A 28 -11.39 -5.49 -9.08
N VAL A 29 -11.25 -4.20 -8.80
CA VAL A 29 -10.37 -3.67 -7.72
C VAL A 29 -11.02 -3.84 -6.34
N ASP A 30 -12.34 -3.72 -6.24
CA ASP A 30 -13.12 -3.94 -5.02
C ASP A 30 -13.13 -5.43 -4.62
N ASN A 31 -13.08 -6.34 -5.60
CA ASN A 31 -12.95 -7.76 -5.35
C ASN A 31 -11.55 -8.17 -4.84
N LEU A 32 -10.54 -7.32 -5.01
CA LEU A 32 -9.15 -7.62 -4.67
C LEU A 32 -8.79 -7.29 -3.22
N HIS A 33 -9.38 -6.23 -2.67
CA HIS A 33 -9.10 -5.74 -1.32
C HIS A 33 -10.28 -6.09 -0.40
N ARG A 34 -10.17 -7.23 0.29
CA ARG A 34 -11.15 -7.65 1.29
C ARG A 34 -10.45 -7.88 2.63
N PRO A 35 -11.13 -7.59 3.76
CA PRO A 35 -10.61 -7.96 5.07
C PRO A 35 -10.38 -9.49 5.20
N PRO A 36 -9.32 -9.93 5.90
CA PRO A 36 -8.28 -9.11 6.51
C PRO A 36 -7.36 -8.45 5.46
N TYR A 37 -7.11 -7.15 5.61
CA TYR A 37 -6.29 -6.41 4.66
C TYR A 37 -4.81 -6.73 4.87
N GLN A 38 -4.12 -6.99 3.77
CA GLN A 38 -2.70 -7.36 3.80
C GLN A 38 -1.83 -6.10 3.73
N VAL A 39 -1.08 -5.79 4.79
CA VAL A 39 -0.27 -4.57 4.87
C VAL A 39 1.21 -4.90 4.94
N ILE A 40 1.99 -4.36 4.01
CA ILE A 40 3.46 -4.41 4.07
C ILE A 40 3.98 -3.20 4.85
N LEU A 41 4.80 -3.44 5.87
CA LEU A 41 5.45 -2.38 6.63
C LEU A 41 6.82 -2.03 6.06
N ASP A 42 7.05 -0.74 5.88
CA ASP A 42 8.35 -0.17 5.53
C ASP A 42 9.18 0.21 6.77
N THR A 43 10.51 0.27 6.61
CA THR A 43 11.47 0.66 7.66
C THR A 43 11.11 2.01 8.29
N ASN A 44 10.78 3.00 7.44
CA ASN A 44 10.43 4.35 7.89
C ASN A 44 9.14 4.39 8.72
N PHE A 45 8.16 3.56 8.36
CA PHE A 45 6.91 3.45 9.11
C PHE A 45 7.15 2.84 10.50
N ILE A 46 7.93 1.76 10.58
CA ILE A 46 8.31 1.10 11.84
C ILE A 46 9.03 2.08 12.77
N ASN A 47 9.97 2.86 12.24
CA ASN A 47 10.67 3.89 13.00
C ASN A 47 9.73 4.97 13.53
N ASP A 48 8.72 5.36 12.75
CA ASP A 48 7.72 6.33 13.16
C ASP A 48 6.81 5.81 14.27
N CYS A 49 6.39 4.54 14.21
CA CYS A 49 5.64 3.89 15.28
C CYS A 49 6.41 3.93 16.61
N ILE A 50 7.70 3.59 16.58
CA ILE A 50 8.57 3.63 17.77
C ILE A 50 8.69 5.05 18.32
N ARG A 51 8.97 6.03 17.44
CA ARG A 51 9.13 7.44 17.83
C ARG A 51 7.86 8.02 18.44
N LYS A 52 6.70 7.68 17.88
CA LYS A 52 5.39 8.17 18.36
C LYS A 52 4.86 7.36 19.54
N LYS A 53 5.51 6.24 19.88
CA LYS A 53 5.10 5.25 20.90
C LYS A 53 3.71 4.69 20.61
N ILE A 54 3.50 4.24 19.37
CA ILE A 54 2.23 3.67 18.94
C ILE A 54 2.44 2.25 18.43
N GLU A 55 1.53 1.35 18.80
CA GLU A 55 1.55 -0.04 18.32
C GLU A 55 1.04 -0.07 16.86
N PRO A 56 1.78 -0.73 15.93
CA PRO A 56 1.41 -0.75 14.51
C PRO A 56 0.02 -1.33 14.24
N VAL A 57 -0.36 -2.41 14.93
CA VAL A 57 -1.63 -3.12 14.70
C VAL A 57 -2.82 -2.19 14.95
N ASP A 58 -2.83 -1.48 16.07
CA ASP A 58 -3.93 -0.60 16.48
C ASP A 58 -4.19 0.50 15.46
N VAL A 59 -3.11 1.14 14.99
CA VAL A 59 -3.20 2.25 14.04
C VAL A 59 -3.58 1.78 12.63
N LEU A 60 -3.16 0.58 12.23
CA LEU A 60 -3.55 -0.01 10.97
C LEU A 60 -5.05 -0.38 10.96
N MET A 61 -5.53 -0.97 12.05
CA MET A 61 -6.95 -1.32 12.21
C MET A 61 -7.83 -0.07 12.29
N GLU A 62 -7.40 0.99 13.00
CA GLU A 62 -8.12 2.26 13.04
C GLU A 62 -8.22 2.90 11.64
N ALA A 63 -7.13 2.86 10.86
CA ALA A 63 -7.10 3.49 9.54
C ALA A 63 -7.91 2.75 8.48
N LEU A 64 -7.97 1.41 8.55
CA LEU A 64 -8.68 0.58 7.58
C LEU A 64 -10.07 0.13 8.06
N ASN A 65 -10.41 0.43 9.32
CA ASN A 65 -11.64 0.06 9.98
C ASN A 65 -12.00 -1.44 9.84
N ALA A 66 -10.97 -2.30 9.86
CA ALA A 66 -11.09 -3.74 9.63
C ALA A 66 -9.87 -4.50 10.19
N ASN A 67 -9.93 -5.84 10.18
CA ASN A 67 -8.80 -6.69 10.53
C ASN A 67 -7.66 -6.57 9.50
N VAL A 68 -6.43 -6.71 9.97
CA VAL A 68 -5.22 -6.54 9.16
C VAL A 68 -4.23 -7.67 9.38
N ASP A 69 -3.62 -8.14 8.30
CA ASP A 69 -2.51 -9.07 8.32
C ASP A 69 -1.22 -8.32 7.96
N ILE A 70 -0.24 -8.40 8.86
CA ILE A 70 1.00 -7.64 8.74
C ILE A 70 2.07 -8.48 8.03
N TYR A 71 2.74 -7.86 7.07
CA TYR A 71 3.84 -8.44 6.31
C TYR A 71 5.08 -7.57 6.41
N ILE A 72 6.24 -8.20 6.58
CA ILE A 72 7.54 -7.52 6.64
C ILE A 72 8.50 -8.25 5.71
N THR A 73 9.15 -7.52 4.81
CA THR A 73 10.12 -8.09 3.88
C THR A 73 11.49 -8.28 4.51
N GLU A 74 12.26 -9.24 4.00
CA GLU A 74 13.64 -9.46 4.47
C GLU A 74 14.55 -8.25 4.26
N CYS A 75 14.33 -7.50 3.18
CA CYS A 75 15.07 -6.27 2.93
C CYS A 75 14.81 -5.19 4.00
N VAL A 76 13.59 -5.09 4.52
CA VAL A 76 13.25 -4.18 5.63
C VAL A 76 13.93 -4.64 6.92
N PHE A 77 13.98 -5.95 7.20
CA PHE A 77 14.77 -6.45 8.34
C PHE A 77 16.26 -6.09 8.20
N GLY A 78 16.85 -6.26 7.01
CA GLY A 78 18.24 -5.90 6.75
C GLY A 78 18.52 -4.40 6.82
N GLU A 79 17.54 -3.54 6.52
CA GLU A 79 17.65 -2.10 6.73
C GLU A 79 17.56 -1.73 8.22
N LEU A 80 16.62 -2.35 8.94
CA LEU A 80 16.47 -2.16 10.38
C LEU A 80 17.75 -2.56 11.13
N GLU A 81 18.43 -3.64 10.71
CA GLU A 81 19.70 -4.10 11.30
C GLU A 81 20.80 -3.01 11.29
N LYS A 82 20.81 -2.16 10.25
CA LYS A 82 21.78 -1.07 10.10
C LYS A 82 21.53 0.10 11.06
N LEU A 83 20.35 0.16 11.69
CA LEU A 83 19.96 1.26 12.61
C LEU A 83 20.46 1.05 14.06
N GLY A 84 21.21 -0.01 14.34
CA GLY A 84 21.98 -0.16 15.58
C GLY A 84 21.13 -0.27 16.86
N ARG A 85 21.10 0.77 17.71
CA ARG A 85 20.32 0.73 18.97
C ARG A 85 18.80 0.75 18.72
N VAL A 86 18.37 1.52 17.73
CA VAL A 86 16.96 1.62 17.33
C VAL A 86 16.44 0.26 16.84
N PHE A 87 17.31 -0.52 16.18
CA PHE A 87 17.01 -1.88 15.73
C PHE A 87 16.47 -2.78 16.85
N ARG A 88 17.09 -2.76 18.03
CA ARG A 88 16.67 -3.64 19.15
C ARG A 88 15.24 -3.33 19.59
N ILE A 89 14.89 -2.05 19.61
CA ILE A 89 13.54 -1.60 19.97
C ILE A 89 12.56 -2.01 18.88
N ALA A 90 12.92 -1.80 17.60
CA ALA A 90 12.11 -2.21 16.46
C ALA A 90 11.86 -3.73 16.44
N LEU A 91 12.90 -4.53 16.63
CA LEU A 91 12.78 -5.99 16.73
C LEU A 91 11.87 -6.42 17.87
N ASN A 92 11.99 -5.82 19.05
CA ASN A 92 11.14 -6.17 20.19
C ASN A 92 9.67 -5.83 19.91
N MET A 93 9.41 -4.71 19.22
CA MET A 93 8.06 -4.36 18.77
C MET A 93 7.54 -5.37 17.72
N ILE A 94 8.35 -5.68 16.70
CA ILE A 94 8.00 -6.62 15.63
C ILE A 94 7.74 -8.04 16.17
N LYS A 95 8.50 -8.48 17.18
CA LYS A 95 8.30 -9.79 17.83
C LYS A 95 6.98 -9.90 18.61
N ARG A 96 6.42 -8.76 19.06
CA ARG A 96 5.15 -8.73 19.81
C ARG A 96 3.94 -8.76 18.89
N ILE A 97 4.09 -8.36 17.63
CA ILE A 97 3.01 -8.38 16.64
C ILE A 97 3.03 -9.70 15.86
N ASN A 98 1.85 -10.22 15.53
CA ASN A 98 1.73 -11.32 14.60
C ASN A 98 2.00 -10.82 13.18
N HIS A 99 3.12 -11.24 12.59
CA HIS A 99 3.54 -10.80 11.26
C HIS A 99 4.06 -11.97 10.43
N THR A 100 3.88 -11.88 9.12
CA THR A 100 4.43 -12.83 8.16
C THR A 100 5.68 -12.24 7.52
N ARG A 101 6.79 -12.98 7.57
CA ARG A 101 8.04 -12.60 6.92
C ARG A 101 7.99 -12.96 5.43
N LEU A 102 8.20 -11.98 4.56
CA LEU A 102 8.22 -12.15 3.12
C LEU A 102 9.66 -12.29 2.60
N ILE A 103 9.97 -13.45 2.02
CA ILE A 103 11.28 -13.77 1.44
C ILE A 103 11.53 -12.91 0.19
N CYS A 104 12.74 -12.37 0.09
CA CYS A 104 13.16 -11.52 -1.03
C CYS A 104 14.18 -12.24 -1.92
N ASP A 105 13.96 -12.21 -3.24
CA ASP A 105 14.89 -12.77 -4.22
C ASP A 105 15.69 -11.65 -4.91
N HIS A 106 16.54 -10.95 -4.15
CA HIS A 106 17.43 -9.94 -4.71
C HIS A 106 18.74 -9.83 -3.92
N LYS A 107 19.84 -9.54 -4.63
CA LYS A 107 21.13 -9.24 -4.00
C LYS A 107 21.17 -7.78 -3.53
N GLY A 108 21.45 -7.56 -2.24
CA GLY A 108 21.57 -6.23 -1.64
C GLY A 108 20.29 -5.70 -0.98
N THR A 109 20.35 -4.48 -0.43
CA THR A 109 19.30 -3.88 0.41
C THR A 109 18.62 -2.68 -0.25
N TYR A 110 18.21 -2.78 -1.52
CA TYR A 110 17.37 -1.75 -2.13
C TYR A 110 15.89 -2.08 -1.87
N ALA A 111 15.41 -1.86 -0.64
CA ALA A 111 14.05 -2.24 -0.24
C ALA A 111 12.98 -1.55 -1.09
N ASP A 112 13.19 -0.30 -1.50
CA ASP A 112 12.31 0.44 -2.42
C ASP A 112 11.97 -0.35 -3.70
N ASN A 113 12.99 -0.88 -4.38
CA ASN A 113 12.79 -1.57 -5.65
C ASN A 113 12.14 -2.94 -5.42
N CYS A 114 12.48 -3.61 -4.31
CA CYS A 114 11.83 -4.84 -3.89
C CYS A 114 10.33 -4.63 -3.65
N LEU A 115 9.99 -3.62 -2.83
CA LEU A 115 8.62 -3.27 -2.50
C LEU A 115 7.83 -2.92 -3.76
N LEU A 116 8.38 -2.07 -4.64
CA LEU A 116 7.74 -1.69 -5.90
C LEU A 116 7.45 -2.89 -6.80
N ASN A 117 8.42 -3.79 -6.98
CA ASN A 117 8.21 -4.98 -7.80
C ASN A 117 7.15 -5.90 -7.19
N ARG A 118 7.18 -6.07 -5.86
CA ARG A 118 6.23 -6.91 -5.13
C ARG A 118 4.80 -6.40 -5.25
N VAL A 119 4.56 -5.12 -4.99
CA VAL A 119 3.21 -4.54 -5.08
C VAL A 119 2.72 -4.39 -6.51
N ARG A 120 3.64 -4.29 -7.48
CA ARG A 120 3.30 -4.32 -8.89
C ARG A 120 2.77 -5.70 -9.32
N MET A 121 3.39 -6.78 -8.85
CA MET A 121 2.95 -8.14 -9.13
C MET A 121 1.67 -8.49 -8.35
N ASN A 122 1.63 -8.11 -7.07
CA ASN A 122 0.55 -8.45 -6.16
C ASN A 122 -0.15 -7.18 -5.68
N LYS A 123 -1.22 -6.81 -6.38
CA LYS A 123 -2.00 -5.60 -6.09
C LYS A 123 -2.92 -5.72 -4.86
N VAL A 124 -2.86 -6.83 -4.12
CA VAL A 124 -3.65 -7.07 -2.89
C VAL A 124 -3.11 -6.31 -1.67
N PHE A 125 -1.86 -5.88 -1.73
CA PHE A 125 -1.18 -5.29 -0.58
C PHE A 125 -1.51 -3.81 -0.42
N PHE A 126 -1.59 -3.36 0.83
CA PHE A 126 -1.39 -1.98 1.22
C PHE A 126 0.09 -1.80 1.58
N VAL A 127 0.62 -0.59 1.39
CA VAL A 127 1.97 -0.26 1.86
C VAL A 127 1.89 0.81 2.93
N ALA A 128 2.43 0.53 4.12
CA ALA A 128 2.60 1.52 5.17
C ALA A 128 4.01 2.13 5.08
N THR A 129 4.09 3.40 4.67
CA THR A 129 5.36 4.14 4.56
C THR A 129 5.18 5.61 4.93
N SER A 130 6.23 6.21 5.46
CA SER A 130 6.31 7.67 5.68
C SER A 130 7.20 8.36 4.64
N ASP A 131 7.76 7.61 3.68
CA ASP A 131 8.62 8.17 2.65
C ASP A 131 7.79 8.76 1.49
N VAL A 132 7.98 10.05 1.24
CA VAL A 132 7.25 10.80 0.21
C VAL A 132 7.60 10.32 -1.20
N ASN A 133 8.86 9.97 -1.45
CA ASN A 133 9.34 9.50 -2.75
C ASN A 133 8.82 8.09 -3.03
N LEU A 134 8.92 7.19 -2.05
CA LEU A 134 8.41 5.83 -2.19
C LEU A 134 6.89 5.83 -2.39
N LYS A 135 6.16 6.63 -1.61
CA LYS A 135 4.72 6.86 -1.80
C LYS A 135 4.41 7.26 -3.24
N GLN A 136 5.04 8.32 -3.74
CA GLN A 136 4.79 8.80 -5.10
C GLN A 136 5.07 7.73 -6.16
N ARG A 137 6.14 6.94 -5.99
CA ARG A 137 6.49 5.85 -6.91
C ARG A 137 5.44 4.74 -6.88
N ILE A 138 4.99 4.33 -5.70
CA ILE A 138 3.96 3.29 -5.53
C ILE A 138 2.63 3.75 -6.13
N THR A 139 2.15 4.94 -5.74
CA THR A 139 0.86 5.46 -6.21
C THR A 139 0.86 5.68 -7.73
N LYS A 140 1.90 6.30 -8.30
CA LYS A 140 1.95 6.60 -9.74
C LYS A 140 2.19 5.36 -10.61
N LYS A 141 3.05 4.43 -10.18
CA LYS A 141 3.43 3.28 -11.03
C LYS A 141 2.57 2.05 -10.82
N CYS A 142 2.13 1.80 -9.59
CA CYS A 142 1.46 0.54 -9.23
C CYS A 142 -0.04 0.73 -8.99
N GLY A 143 -0.48 1.94 -8.63
CA GLY A 143 -1.86 2.22 -8.25
C GLY A 143 -2.26 1.56 -6.92
N THR A 144 -1.28 1.11 -6.14
CA THR A 144 -1.48 0.43 -4.86
C THR A 144 -1.85 1.44 -3.77
N PRO A 145 -2.80 1.13 -2.87
CA PRO A 145 -3.10 1.94 -1.70
C PRO A 145 -1.89 2.13 -0.78
N VAL A 146 -1.71 3.34 -0.24
CA VAL A 146 -0.61 3.66 0.67
C VAL A 146 -1.16 4.23 1.96
N LEU A 147 -0.66 3.74 3.09
CA LEU A 147 -0.98 4.21 4.43
C LEU A 147 0.13 5.16 4.90
N ILE A 148 -0.24 6.38 5.25
CA ILE A 148 0.70 7.43 5.66
C ILE A 148 0.29 8.08 6.98
N PHE A 149 1.27 8.46 7.79
CA PHE A 149 1.00 9.20 9.02
C PHE A 149 0.65 10.66 8.73
N ARG A 150 -0.47 11.13 9.29
CA ARG A 150 -0.82 12.55 9.41
C ARG A 150 -0.93 12.90 10.89
N GLY A 151 0.16 13.44 11.45
CA GLY A 151 0.31 13.62 12.90
C GLY A 151 0.44 12.27 13.60
N ARG A 152 -0.54 11.95 14.46
CA ARG A 152 -0.63 10.65 15.16
C ARG A 152 -1.54 9.64 14.46
N LYS A 153 -2.40 10.08 13.55
CA LYS A 153 -3.34 9.19 12.84
C LYS A 153 -2.72 8.68 11.55
N LEU A 154 -3.15 7.49 11.13
CA LEU A 154 -2.81 6.93 9.84
C LEU A 154 -3.97 7.13 8.87
N VAL A 155 -3.65 7.50 7.64
CA VAL A 155 -4.64 7.78 6.60
C VAL A 155 -4.29 6.94 5.37
N ALA A 156 -5.30 6.28 4.82
CA ALA A 156 -5.20 5.59 3.54
C ALA A 156 -5.34 6.59 2.38
N GLU A 157 -4.33 6.66 1.53
CA GLU A 157 -4.40 7.37 0.25
C GLU A 157 -4.58 6.37 -0.90
N ASN A 158 -5.30 6.80 -1.94
CA ASN A 158 -5.58 5.99 -3.13
C ASN A 158 -6.31 4.65 -2.82
N PHE A 159 -7.09 4.64 -1.74
CA PHE A 159 -8.02 3.56 -1.40
C PHE A 159 -9.45 4.08 -1.58
N HIS A 160 -10.20 3.49 -2.50
CA HIS A 160 -11.59 3.82 -2.75
C HIS A 160 -12.46 2.72 -2.14
N SER A 161 -12.40 2.50 -0.83
CA SER A 161 -13.48 1.76 -0.17
C SER A 161 -14.68 2.69 -0.15
N LEU A 162 -15.60 2.48 -1.09
CA LEU A 162 -16.96 2.98 -0.98
C LEU A 162 -17.51 2.44 0.35
N VAL A 163 -17.67 3.33 1.32
CA VAL A 163 -18.69 3.16 2.37
C VAL A 163 -20.05 3.30 1.69
#